data_AF-A0A7W0NAK2-F1
#
_entry.id   AF-A0A7W0NAK2-F1
#
_cell.length_a   1.000
_cell.length_b   1.000
_cell.length_c   1.000
_cell.angle_alpha   90.00
_cell.angle_beta   90.00
_cell.angle_gamma   90.00
#
_symmetry.space_group_name_H-M   'P 1'
#
loop_
_entity.id
_entity.type
_entity.pdbx_description
1 polymer ?
#
loop_
_entity_poly.entity_id
_entity_poly.type
_entity_poly.pdbx_seq_one_letter_code
_entity_poly.pdbx_strand_id
1 'polypeptide(L)' 'DFVSNTQVMGTSGAICSSIYAVKFGQGTGIMGLEHGALQVERVGELETKDATRHRIKWYCGLAFFSELGASRISGILP' A
#
# COMPACT_ATOMS: atom_id res chain seq x y z
N ASP A 1 7.79 -4.58 3.25
CA ASP A 1 6.66 -4.23 4.12
C ASP A 1 7.20 -3.34 5.22
N PHE A 2 6.74 -2.09 5.30
CA PHE A 2 7.27 -1.07 6.21
C PHE A 2 6.13 -0.17 6.68
N VAL A 3 6.00 -0.05 7.98
CA VAL A 3 5.20 1.00 8.63
C VAL A 3 6.19 1.97 9.27
N SER A 4 5.98 3.28 9.10
CA SER A 4 6.92 4.28 9.61
C SER A 4 6.86 4.42 11.13
N ASN A 5 8.01 4.66 11.75
CA ASN A 5 8.16 4.95 13.18
C ASN A 5 8.08 6.45 13.50
N THR A 6 7.45 7.23 12.62
CA THR A 6 7.39 8.70 12.70
C THR A 6 6.02 9.21 13.11
N GLN A 7 5.21 8.36 13.74
CA GLN A 7 3.88 8.73 14.20
C GLN A 7 3.97 9.43 15.55
N VAL A 8 3.21 10.51 15.71
CA VAL A 8 3.01 11.23 16.98
C VAL A 8 1.74 10.68 17.63
N MET A 9 1.82 10.31 18.91
CA MET A 9 0.71 9.80 19.70
C MET A 9 0.66 10.52 21.06
N GLY A 10 -0.38 11.33 21.28
CA GLY A 10 -0.49 12.15 22.48
C GLY A 10 0.70 13.12 22.60
N THR A 11 1.44 13.03 23.70
CA THR A 11 2.66 13.82 23.95
C THR A 11 3.94 13.14 23.48
N SER A 12 3.87 11.98 22.81
CA SER A 12 5.05 11.37 22.22
C SER A 12 5.61 12.30 21.13
N GLY A 13 6.93 12.33 20.96
CA GLY A 13 7.51 12.84 19.71
C GLY A 13 7.11 11.97 18.50
N ALA A 14 7.68 12.25 17.32
CA ALA A 14 7.52 11.44 16.11
C ALA A 14 8.36 10.14 16.20
N ILE A 15 8.06 9.30 17.19
CA ILE A 15 8.84 8.12 17.57
C ILE A 15 7.99 6.86 17.71
N CYS A 16 6.70 6.92 17.38
CA CYS A 16 5.81 5.77 17.47
C CYS A 16 5.53 5.16 16.10
N SER A 17 5.13 3.89 16.10
CA SER A 17 4.64 3.16 14.95
C SER A 17 3.24 2.57 15.21
N SER A 18 2.72 1.86 14.21
CA SER A 18 1.45 1.13 14.31
C SER A 18 1.60 -0.29 13.74
N ILE A 19 0.84 -1.22 14.29
CA ILE A 19 0.66 -2.56 13.72
C ILE A 19 -0.80 -2.68 13.27
N TYR A 20 -1.00 -3.27 12.09
CA TYR A 20 -2.31 -3.56 11.52
C TYR A 20 -2.50 -5.06 11.48
N ALA A 21 -3.62 -5.54 12.02
CA ALA A 21 -4.06 -6.92 11.85
C ALA A 21 -5.26 -6.93 10.91
N VAL A 22 -5.21 -7.76 9.87
CA VAL A 22 -6.23 -7.80 8.82
C VAL A 22 -6.65 -9.22 8.51
N LYS A 23 -7.94 -9.42 8.28
CA LYS A 23 -8.52 -10.64 7.73
C LYS A 23 -8.70 -10.44 6.24
N PHE A 24 -8.08 -11.29 5.42
CA PHE A 24 -8.33 -11.30 3.99
C PHE A 24 -9.59 -12.12 3.67
N GLY A 25 -10.40 -11.63 2.73
CA GLY A 25 -11.54 -12.37 2.22
C GLY A 25 -12.64 -11.48 1.64
N GLN A 26 -13.21 -11.91 0.52
CA GLN A 26 -14.38 -11.29 -0.08
C GLN A 26 -15.56 -11.36 0.91
N GLY A 27 -16.24 -10.22 1.12
CA GLY A 27 -17.42 -10.13 1.98
C GLY A 27 -17.18 -10.30 3.49
N THR A 28 -15.96 -10.67 3.93
CA THR A 28 -15.67 -10.95 5.34
C THR A 28 -14.51 -10.14 5.92
N GLY A 29 -13.69 -9.51 5.07
CA GLY A 29 -12.61 -8.65 5.52
C GLY A 29 -12.14 -7.69 4.43
N ILE A 30 -10.84 -7.65 4.16
CA ILE A 30 -10.27 -6.83 3.08
C ILE A 30 -9.89 -7.68 1.86
N MET A 31 -9.94 -7.06 0.68
CA MET A 31 -9.47 -7.67 -0.55
C MET A 31 -8.87 -6.61 -1.48
N GLY A 32 -7.84 -6.99 -2.23
CA GLY A 32 -7.34 -6.17 -3.32
C GLY A 32 -8.35 -6.11 -4.47
N LEU A 33 -8.49 -4.94 -5.08
CA LEU A 33 -9.19 -4.74 -6.34
C LEU A 33 -8.15 -4.44 -7.41
N GLU A 34 -8.32 -5.02 -8.59
CA GLU A 34 -7.48 -4.68 -9.74
C GLU A 34 -8.34 -4.56 -11.00
N HIS A 35 -8.02 -3.58 -11.83
CA HIS A 35 -8.59 -3.48 -13.17
C HIS A 35 -7.61 -4.09 -14.18
N GLY A 36 -7.67 -5.42 -14.28
CA GLY A 36 -6.68 -6.22 -14.98
C GLY A 36 -5.38 -6.37 -14.19
N ALA A 37 -4.47 -7.21 -14.70
CA ALA A 37 -3.17 -7.44 -14.09
C ALA A 37 -2.19 -6.27 -14.33
N LEU A 38 -0.98 -6.39 -13.77
CA LEU A 38 0.15 -5.52 -14.07
C LEU A 38 0.42 -5.49 -15.59
N GLN A 39 0.32 -4.31 -16.20
CA GLN A 39 0.58 -4.13 -17.63
C GLN A 39 1.94 -3.50 -17.84
N VAL A 40 2.74 -4.10 -18.71
CA VAL A 40 4.03 -3.55 -19.15
C VAL A 40 3.92 -3.18 -20.63
N GLU A 41 4.11 -1.90 -20.93
CA GLU A 41 4.03 -1.33 -22.28
C GLU A 41 5.40 -0.80 -22.68
N ARG A 42 5.92 -1.23 -23.83
CA ARG A 42 7.15 -0.67 -24.38
C ARG A 42 6.85 0.67 -25.03
N VAL A 43 7.45 1.74 -24.51
CA VAL A 43 7.25 3.11 -25.02
C VAL A 43 8.25 3.44 -26.14
N GLY A 44 9.38 2.73 -26.20
CA GLY A 44 10.42 2.92 -27.22
C GLY A 44 11.63 3.68 -26.70
N GLU A 45 12.43 4.21 -27.61
CA GLU A 45 13.67 4.92 -27.31
C GLU A 45 13.43 6.35 -26.80
N LEU A 46 14.38 6.88 -26.04
CA LEU A 46 14.38 8.26 -25.58
C LEU A 46 15.17 9.16 -26.53
N GLU A 47 14.60 10.32 -26.87
CA GLU A 47 15.29 11.30 -27.72
C GLU A 47 16.51 11.95 -27.05
N THR A 48 16.51 12.02 -25.71
CA THR A 48 17.53 12.75 -24.95
C THR A 48 18.76 11.93 -24.59
N LYS A 49 18.68 10.60 -24.66
CA LYS A 49 19.77 9.69 -24.34
C LYS A 49 19.50 8.30 -24.91
N ASP A 50 20.58 7.54 -25.10
CA ASP A 50 20.51 6.14 -25.50
C ASP A 50 19.94 5.28 -24.36
N ALA A 51 18.61 5.17 -24.32
CA ALA A 51 17.88 4.37 -23.37
C ALA A 51 16.46 4.07 -23.85
N THR A 52 16.02 2.84 -23.57
CA THR A 52 14.63 2.42 -23.77
C THR A 52 13.76 2.77 -22.57
N ARG A 53 12.50 3.12 -22.84
CA ARG A 53 11.48 3.38 -21.82
C ARG A 53 10.39 2.31 -21.86
N HIS A 54 10.10 1.78 -20.68
CA HIS A 54 8.95 0.92 -20.43
C HIS A 54 8.00 1.63 -19.47
N ARG A 55 6.71 1.57 -19.75
CA ARG A 55 5.66 2.06 -18.87
C ARG A 55 5.02 0.87 -18.18
N ILE A 56 5.00 0.91 -16.86
CA ILE A 56 4.39 -0.11 -16.02
C ILE A 56 3.12 0.51 -15.43
N LYS A 57 1.95 -0.09 -15.71
CA LYS A 57 0.64 0.35 -15.23
C LYS A 57 0.05 -0.74 -14.34
N TRP A 58 -0.40 -0.37 -13.16
CA TRP A 58 -1.21 -1.23 -12.29
C TRP A 58 -2.29 -0.39 -11.66
N TYR A 59 -3.55 -0.67 -12.01
CA TYR A 59 -4.70 0.04 -11.49
C TYR A 59 -5.29 -0.78 -10.35
N CYS A 60 -4.97 -0.39 -9.12
CA CYS A 60 -5.34 -1.12 -7.91
C CYS A 60 -6.27 -0.31 -7.01
N GLY A 61 -7.04 -1.03 -6.21
CA GLY A 61 -7.80 -0.51 -5.09
C GLY A 61 -7.82 -1.51 -3.94
N LEU A 62 -8.48 -1.13 -2.85
CA LEU A 62 -8.72 -1.99 -1.70
C LEU A 62 -10.20 -1.92 -1.35
N ALA A 63 -10.86 -3.07 -1.29
CA ALA A 63 -12.21 -3.18 -0.77
C ALA A 63 -12.16 -3.54 0.72
N PHE A 64 -12.87 -2.76 1.54
CA PHE A 64 -13.07 -3.05 2.96
C PHE A 64 -14.51 -3.49 3.20
N PHE A 65 -14.74 -4.80 3.16
CA PHE A 65 -16.09 -5.37 3.21
C PHE A 65 -16.66 -5.42 4.63
N SER A 66 -15.81 -5.47 5.65
CA SER A 66 -16.22 -5.59 7.04
C SER A 66 -15.27 -4.82 7.94
N GLU A 67 -15.79 -3.88 8.73
CA GLU A 67 -15.01 -3.08 9.68
C GLU A 67 -14.33 -3.94 10.75
N LEU A 68 -14.93 -5.08 11.10
CA LEU A 68 -14.35 -6.06 12.02
C LEU A 68 -13.18 -6.84 11.41
N GLY A 69 -12.99 -6.74 10.09
CA GLY A 69 -11.93 -7.41 9.34
C GLY A 69 -10.57 -6.71 9.40
N ALA A 70 -10.47 -5.55 10.04
CA ALA A 70 -9.20 -4.87 10.27
C ALA A 70 -9.15 -4.23 11.65
N SER A 71 -7.99 -4.26 12.28
CA SER A 71 -7.71 -3.53 13.50
C SER A 71 -6.34 -2.87 13.45
N ARG A 72 -6.20 -1.76 14.18
CA ARG A 72 -4.94 -1.04 14.33
C ARG A 72 -4.63 -0.87 15.80
N ILE A 73 -3.40 -1.20 16.18
CA ILE A 73 -2.79 -0.70 17.42
C ILE A 73 -1.77 0.38 17.05
N SER A 74 -1.86 1.53 17.71
CA SER A 74 -0.95 2.67 17.50
C SER A 74 -0.22 3.05 18.78
N GLY A 75 0.89 3.77 18.66
CA GLY A 75 1.67 4.21 19.82
C GLY A 75 2.74 3.20 20.24
N ILE A 76 3.15 2.32 19.33
CA ILE A 76 4.20 1.35 19.60
C ILE A 76 5.54 2.07 19.55
N LEU A 77 6.29 2.00 20.64
CA LEU A 77 7.67 2.47 20.70
C LEU A 77 8.60 1.41 20.07
N PRO A 78 9.73 1.84 19.46
CA PRO A 78 10.72 0.93 18.90
C PRO A 78 11.32 -0.04 19.92
#